data_AF-A0AB38JC69-F1
#
_entry.id   AF-A0AB38JC69-F1
#
_cell.length_a   1.000
_cell.length_b   1.000
_cell.length_c   1.000
_cell.angle_alpha   90.00
_cell.angle_beta   90.00
_cell.angle_gamma   90.00
#
_symmetry.space_group_name_H-M   'P 1'
#
loop_
_entity.id
_entity.type
_entity.pdbx_description
1 polymer ?
#
loop_
_entity_poly.entity_id
_entity_poly.type
_entity_poly.pdbx_seq_one_letter_code
_entity_poly.pdbx_strand_id
1 'polypeptide(L)'
;MSPAPRSRSRVRLLATAGAVLSLLAGAVAAGSPAQASAAGTIEVSGLLRPGSVDAATPDPTGEAYRVRAVDEAGAVVEEIVTDETYSLTLPAGGSYAVRAEVIDDDAWYPTWYAYNPFGGVYGSPFEREAQRFTGSNDSVDIQLAAAGTVTGTVTPAAAPGVTTTDFIVEAWYSSNAGDLVKLASLATSGTPGAEDRYSFSGADRLPTGVYVFRLTEADVPDYDDEYFQETARLDKYVYQSLEPEGLTGIDFTPTAYGSDVERVAGSDRYETATLVSRAGYVSQNSPMYIASGANWPDALSAGPAASLQRGSLLLTDPLVLPETVARQVEDLRPSRIVVVGSALSVSDAVLRSLDDLTDAPVVRIAGRDRYETSRRIVADAFRGSDYSTVFLATGTDFPDALSAAPIAGRRLEPVLLVDGARSDLDNATRNAIRRLSAESGQLLGGTPSISSGIESALRASTLVESVHRVAGTDRHDTSRLLNALYPPSELVDEAFVASATSFADALAAGPAAAERGAPLYLSETACLPGATKTAIARQDLDYVTILGGTPTLSAAVGRLRAC
;
A
#
# COMPACT_ATOMS: atom_id res chain seq x y z
N MET A 1 -48.88 -1.32 5.64
CA MET A 1 -49.16 -0.76 4.30
C MET A 1 -47.89 -0.07 3.82
N SER A 2 -47.16 -0.71 2.90
CA SER A 2 -46.00 -0.14 2.20
C SER A 2 -46.42 0.95 1.20
N PRO A 3 -45.45 1.70 0.67
CA PRO A 3 -45.08 1.40 -0.71
C PRO A 3 -43.57 1.30 -0.96
N ALA A 4 -43.27 0.61 -2.07
CA ALA A 4 -42.00 0.04 -2.51
C ALA A 4 -41.02 1.05 -3.15
N PRO A 5 -39.72 0.68 -3.29
CA PRO A 5 -38.72 1.46 -4.02
C PRO A 5 -38.67 1.09 -5.51
N ARG A 6 -38.36 2.10 -6.35
CA ARG A 6 -38.17 1.98 -7.81
C ARG A 6 -36.73 1.61 -8.15
N SER A 7 -36.58 0.69 -9.09
CA SER A 7 -35.32 0.21 -9.67
C SER A 7 -34.66 1.26 -10.56
N ARG A 8 -33.32 1.22 -10.64
CA ARG A 8 -32.54 1.84 -11.72
C ARG A 8 -31.67 0.77 -12.38
N SER A 9 -31.98 0.47 -13.62
CA SER A 9 -31.20 -0.33 -14.56
C SER A 9 -30.00 0.46 -15.07
N ARG A 10 -28.80 -0.13 -15.10
CA ARG A 10 -27.68 0.37 -15.91
C ARG A 10 -27.33 -0.66 -16.99
N VAL A 11 -27.25 -0.14 -18.21
CA VAL A 11 -27.03 -0.83 -19.48
C VAL A 11 -25.52 -1.09 -19.66
N ARG A 12 -25.17 -2.31 -20.08
CA ARG A 12 -23.83 -2.74 -20.50
C ARG A 12 -23.53 -2.22 -21.91
N LEU A 13 -22.31 -1.75 -22.18
CA LEU A 13 -21.76 -1.69 -23.53
C LEU A 13 -20.50 -2.57 -23.62
N LEU A 14 -20.51 -3.50 -24.57
CA LEU A 14 -19.37 -4.27 -25.04
C LEU A 14 -18.53 -3.43 -26.02
N ALA A 15 -17.22 -3.55 -25.96
CA ALA A 15 -16.34 -3.24 -27.09
C ALA A 15 -15.37 -4.41 -27.31
N THR A 16 -15.47 -5.03 -28.47
CA THR A 16 -14.56 -6.05 -29.00
C THR A 16 -13.38 -5.36 -29.71
N ALA A 17 -12.16 -5.75 -29.36
CA ALA A 17 -10.94 -5.43 -30.10
C ALA A 17 -10.77 -6.38 -31.30
N GLY A 18 -10.23 -5.84 -32.41
CA GLY A 18 -9.88 -6.60 -33.61
C GLY A 18 -8.74 -5.92 -34.38
N ALA A 19 -7.52 -6.39 -34.10
CA ALA A 19 -6.26 -6.44 -34.84
C ALA A 19 -5.95 -5.52 -36.06
N VAL A 20 -4.69 -5.08 -36.04
CA VAL A 20 -3.88 -4.39 -37.06
C VAL A 20 -3.43 -5.33 -38.19
N LEU A 21 -3.46 -4.88 -39.45
CA LEU A 21 -2.44 -5.22 -40.47
C LEU A 21 -2.38 -4.23 -41.66
N SER A 22 -1.23 -3.57 -41.80
CA SER A 22 -0.44 -3.17 -43.00
C SER A 22 -1.04 -2.59 -44.30
N LEU A 23 -0.54 -1.38 -44.62
CA LEU A 23 -0.02 -0.84 -45.92
C LEU A 23 -0.91 -0.70 -47.19
N LEU A 24 -0.74 0.49 -47.80
CA LEU A 24 -0.91 0.94 -49.21
C LEU A 24 -2.19 1.72 -49.61
N ALA A 25 -1.90 2.95 -50.08
CA ALA A 25 -2.62 3.90 -50.91
C ALA A 25 -4.00 3.56 -51.52
N GLY A 26 -4.93 4.51 -51.40
CA GLY A 26 -6.11 4.59 -52.27
C GLY A 26 -7.22 5.47 -51.69
N ALA A 27 -7.36 6.68 -52.20
CA ALA A 27 -8.46 7.59 -51.88
C ALA A 27 -9.80 7.04 -52.38
N VAL A 28 -10.79 6.89 -51.49
CA VAL A 28 -12.23 6.91 -51.84
C VAL A 28 -13.02 7.48 -50.64
N ALA A 29 -13.78 8.53 -50.88
CA ALA A 29 -14.73 9.13 -49.95
C ALA A 29 -16.04 8.32 -49.90
N ALA A 30 -16.64 8.17 -48.72
CA ALA A 30 -18.07 8.37 -48.40
C ALA A 30 -18.50 7.62 -47.13
N GLY A 31 -19.22 8.32 -46.24
CA GLY A 31 -20.21 7.72 -45.33
C GLY A 31 -19.94 7.86 -43.83
N SER A 32 -20.21 9.04 -43.26
CA SER A 32 -20.35 9.22 -41.80
C SER A 32 -21.66 8.62 -41.29
N PRO A 33 -21.68 8.01 -40.09
CA PRO A 33 -22.80 8.12 -39.18
C PRO A 33 -22.44 9.15 -38.09
N ALA A 34 -23.13 10.27 -38.13
CA ALA A 34 -23.15 11.24 -37.06
C ALA A 34 -23.78 10.63 -35.80
N GLN A 35 -23.09 10.74 -34.67
CA GLN A 35 -23.68 11.05 -33.37
C GLN A 35 -22.63 11.79 -32.54
N ALA A 36 -22.36 13.03 -32.96
CA ALA A 36 -21.84 14.04 -32.07
C ALA A 36 -22.97 14.40 -31.09
N SER A 37 -22.85 13.97 -29.83
CA SER A 37 -23.50 14.69 -28.75
C SER A 37 -22.88 16.09 -28.74
N ALA A 38 -23.69 17.13 -28.64
CA ALA A 38 -23.20 18.50 -28.56
C ALA A 38 -22.15 18.61 -27.45
N ALA A 39 -20.88 18.70 -27.84
CA ALA A 39 -19.76 18.92 -26.94
C ALA A 39 -19.87 20.36 -26.47
N GLY A 40 -20.56 20.56 -25.35
CA GLY A 40 -20.46 21.82 -24.63
C GLY A 40 -19.03 22.01 -24.13
N THR A 41 -18.65 23.23 -23.83
CA THR A 41 -17.46 23.55 -23.06
C THR A 41 -17.88 24.06 -21.68
N ILE A 42 -16.98 23.98 -20.72
CA ILE A 42 -17.09 24.62 -19.42
C ILE A 42 -15.96 25.65 -19.32
N GLU A 43 -16.24 26.81 -18.71
CA GLU A 43 -15.20 27.77 -18.39
C GLU A 43 -14.83 27.63 -16.91
N VAL A 44 -13.52 27.56 -16.64
CA VAL A 44 -12.96 27.59 -15.30
C VAL A 44 -12.02 28.78 -15.22
N SER A 45 -12.30 29.71 -14.32
CA SER A 45 -11.53 30.95 -14.18
C SER A 45 -11.24 31.28 -12.72
N GLY A 46 -10.26 32.13 -12.49
CA GLY A 46 -9.86 32.49 -11.14
C GLY A 46 -8.71 33.47 -11.09
N LEU A 47 -8.35 33.86 -9.88
CA LEU A 47 -7.19 34.68 -9.58
C LEU A 47 -6.01 33.81 -9.18
N LEU A 48 -4.82 34.18 -9.63
CA LEU A 48 -3.55 33.68 -9.13
C LEU A 48 -3.01 34.68 -8.12
N ARG A 49 -2.66 34.21 -6.92
CA ARG A 49 -2.08 35.06 -5.88
C ARG A 49 -0.83 34.40 -5.30
N PRO A 50 0.30 35.11 -5.20
CA PRO A 50 1.38 34.64 -4.35
C PRO A 50 0.94 34.68 -2.88
N GLY A 51 1.32 33.66 -2.12
CA GLY A 51 0.86 33.47 -0.75
C GLY A 51 1.54 34.36 0.28
N SER A 52 2.72 34.88 -0.04
CA SER A 52 3.40 35.91 0.73
C SER A 52 4.24 36.75 -0.22
N VAL A 53 3.92 38.04 -0.34
CA VAL A 53 4.68 39.00 -1.15
C VAL A 53 5.45 39.91 -0.20
N ASP A 54 6.78 39.85 -0.25
CA ASP A 54 7.65 40.78 0.48
C ASP A 54 8.90 41.16 -0.32
N ALA A 55 9.82 41.92 0.29
CA ALA A 55 11.05 42.36 -0.38
C ALA A 55 12.00 41.19 -0.73
N ALA A 56 11.86 40.04 -0.06
CA ALA A 56 12.62 38.82 -0.33
C ALA A 56 11.90 37.89 -1.32
N THR A 57 10.57 37.98 -1.42
CA THR A 57 9.65 37.22 -2.28
C THR A 57 8.77 38.17 -3.10
N PRO A 58 9.33 38.94 -4.06
CA PRO A 58 8.54 39.89 -4.82
C PRO A 58 7.48 39.19 -5.67
N ASP A 59 6.39 39.90 -5.94
CA ASP A 59 5.30 39.42 -6.80
C ASP A 59 5.85 39.16 -8.22
N PRO A 60 5.61 37.99 -8.81
CA PRO A 60 5.91 37.75 -10.21
C PRO A 60 5.22 38.79 -11.11
N THR A 61 5.99 39.53 -11.92
CA THR A 61 5.44 40.58 -12.78
C THR A 61 5.26 40.10 -14.22
N GLY A 62 4.15 40.49 -14.87
CA GLY A 62 3.86 40.15 -16.26
C GLY A 62 3.19 38.79 -16.43
N GLU A 63 3.32 38.20 -17.62
CA GLU A 63 2.87 36.84 -17.93
C GLU A 63 3.77 35.78 -17.25
N ALA A 64 3.74 35.76 -15.93
CA ALA A 64 4.69 35.02 -15.09
C ALA A 64 4.14 33.66 -14.64
N TYR A 65 2.89 33.32 -14.95
CA TYR A 65 2.26 32.10 -14.46
C TYR A 65 1.86 31.18 -15.61
N ARG A 66 2.21 29.89 -15.49
CA ARG A 66 1.67 28.83 -16.35
C ARG A 66 0.54 28.12 -15.61
N VAL A 67 -0.65 28.10 -16.21
CA VAL A 67 -1.83 27.43 -15.66
C VAL A 67 -2.21 26.28 -16.57
N ARG A 68 -2.43 25.09 -15.99
CA ARG A 68 -2.78 23.86 -16.69
C ARG A 68 -4.02 23.23 -16.10
N ALA A 69 -4.94 22.81 -16.97
CA ALA A 69 -5.98 21.85 -16.61
C ALA A 69 -5.50 20.43 -16.96
N VAL A 70 -5.60 19.51 -16.01
CA VAL A 70 -5.28 18.10 -16.18
C VAL A 70 -6.54 17.24 -15.99
N ASP A 71 -6.70 16.21 -16.80
CA ASP A 71 -7.80 15.24 -16.66
C ASP A 71 -7.50 14.14 -15.63
N GLU A 72 -8.40 13.17 -15.48
CA GLU A 72 -8.24 12.04 -14.55
C GLU A 72 -7.04 11.13 -14.88
N ALA A 73 -6.54 11.17 -16.12
CA ALA A 73 -5.33 10.45 -16.53
C ALA A 73 -4.06 11.29 -16.34
N GLY A 74 -4.17 12.50 -15.80
CA GLY A 74 -3.06 13.46 -15.65
C GLY A 74 -2.65 14.13 -16.95
N ALA A 75 -3.41 13.96 -18.04
CA ALA A 75 -3.08 14.57 -19.31
C ALA A 75 -3.47 16.06 -19.30
N VAL A 76 -2.56 16.92 -19.76
CA VAL A 76 -2.83 18.35 -19.91
C VAL A 76 -3.86 18.53 -21.03
N VAL A 77 -5.03 19.03 -20.67
CA VAL A 77 -6.15 19.28 -21.58
C VAL A 77 -6.08 20.69 -22.14
N GLU A 78 -5.66 21.64 -21.32
CA GLU A 78 -5.46 23.04 -21.71
C GLU A 78 -4.34 23.65 -20.88
N GLU A 79 -3.59 24.55 -21.50
CA GLU A 79 -2.49 25.28 -20.89
C GLU A 79 -2.53 26.72 -21.38
N ILE A 80 -2.38 27.66 -20.46
CA ILE A 80 -2.18 29.07 -20.77
C ILE A 80 -1.01 29.62 -19.97
N VAL A 81 -0.45 30.71 -20.48
CA VAL A 81 0.46 31.58 -19.75
C VAL A 81 -0.28 32.89 -19.50
N THR A 82 -0.23 33.38 -18.27
CA THR A 82 -1.04 34.52 -17.85
C THR A 82 -0.40 35.30 -16.71
N ASP A 83 -1.02 36.41 -16.35
CA ASP A 83 -0.70 37.26 -15.21
C ASP A 83 -1.51 36.85 -13.97
N GLU A 84 -2.17 37.79 -13.30
CA GLU A 84 -2.95 37.58 -12.08
C GLU A 84 -4.27 36.83 -12.29
N THR A 85 -4.78 36.71 -13.52
CA THR A 85 -6.08 36.06 -13.77
C THR A 85 -5.98 34.97 -14.82
N TYR A 86 -6.75 33.90 -14.69
CA TYR A 86 -6.79 32.81 -15.67
C TYR A 86 -8.21 32.49 -16.09
N SER A 87 -8.35 31.97 -17.32
CA SER A 87 -9.60 31.41 -17.83
C SER A 87 -9.27 30.28 -18.80
N LEU A 88 -9.76 29.07 -18.49
CA LEU A 88 -9.59 27.85 -19.27
C LEU A 88 -10.94 27.41 -19.84
N THR A 89 -10.97 27.03 -21.12
CA THR A 89 -12.13 26.47 -21.83
C THR A 89 -12.01 24.96 -22.01
N LEU A 90 -12.59 24.20 -21.07
CA LEU A 90 -12.46 22.75 -21.01
C LEU A 90 -13.65 22.03 -21.65
N PRO A 91 -13.49 20.80 -22.18
CA PRO A 91 -14.62 20.00 -22.66
C PRO A 91 -15.64 19.70 -21.54
N ALA A 92 -16.93 19.84 -21.83
CA ALA A 92 -17.97 19.50 -20.86
C ALA A 92 -18.10 17.98 -20.66
N GLY A 93 -18.41 17.58 -19.42
CA GLY A 93 -18.61 16.18 -19.05
C GLY A 93 -17.34 15.43 -18.62
N GLY A 94 -16.18 16.09 -18.66
CA GLY A 94 -14.94 15.62 -18.02
C GLY A 94 -14.81 16.08 -16.56
N SER A 95 -13.83 15.50 -15.87
CA SER A 95 -13.39 15.86 -14.52
C SER A 95 -11.95 16.35 -14.61
N TYR A 96 -11.70 17.57 -14.12
CA TYR A 96 -10.41 18.24 -14.28
C TYR A 96 -9.87 18.78 -12.96
N ALA A 97 -8.56 18.81 -12.81
CA ALA A 97 -7.87 19.60 -11.79
C ALA A 97 -7.11 20.75 -12.47
N VAL A 98 -7.06 21.92 -11.81
CA VAL A 98 -6.29 23.07 -12.29
C VAL A 98 -5.07 23.25 -11.40
N ARG A 99 -3.91 23.46 -12.03
CA ARG A 99 -2.67 23.77 -11.35
C ARG A 99 -1.98 24.99 -11.94
N ALA A 100 -1.27 25.74 -11.09
CA ALA A 100 -0.47 26.89 -11.49
C ALA A 100 0.98 26.74 -11.01
N GLU A 101 1.91 27.30 -11.77
CA GLU A 101 3.34 27.42 -11.45
C GLU A 101 3.89 28.77 -11.97
N VAL A 102 4.92 29.30 -11.31
CA VAL A 102 5.63 30.49 -11.80
C VAL A 102 6.65 30.06 -12.86
N ILE A 103 6.74 30.81 -13.96
CA ILE A 103 7.62 30.53 -15.10
C ILE A 103 9.05 31.00 -14.78
N ASP A 104 10.04 30.18 -15.13
CA ASP A 104 11.48 30.47 -15.03
C ASP A 104 12.01 30.77 -13.61
N ASP A 105 11.21 30.51 -12.56
CA ASP A 105 11.59 30.64 -11.15
C ASP A 105 10.83 29.66 -10.23
N ASP A 106 11.00 28.37 -10.52
CA ASP A 106 10.39 27.23 -9.80
C ASP A 106 10.77 27.20 -8.29
N ALA A 107 11.78 27.98 -7.89
CA ALA A 107 12.38 28.02 -6.56
C ALA A 107 11.48 28.63 -5.49
N TRP A 108 10.54 29.52 -5.84
CA TRP A 108 9.75 30.28 -4.86
C TRP A 108 8.31 29.83 -4.75
N TYR A 109 7.76 29.21 -5.80
CA TYR A 109 6.35 28.89 -5.92
C TYR A 109 6.17 27.57 -6.69
N PRO A 110 6.34 26.41 -6.03
CA PRO A 110 6.20 25.10 -6.68
C PRO A 110 4.78 24.91 -7.24
N THR A 111 4.52 23.84 -7.98
CA THR A 111 3.18 23.63 -8.58
C THR A 111 2.09 23.53 -7.52
N TRP A 112 1.04 24.36 -7.59
CA TRP A 112 -0.11 24.34 -6.67
C TRP A 112 -1.40 23.98 -7.37
N TYR A 113 -2.19 23.10 -6.75
CA TYR A 113 -3.52 22.73 -7.21
C TYR A 113 -4.60 23.52 -6.48
N ALA A 114 -5.65 23.87 -7.22
CA ALA A 114 -6.77 24.69 -6.75
C ALA A 114 -7.59 23.99 -5.62
N TYR A 115 -7.91 24.71 -4.53
CA TYR A 115 -8.75 24.24 -3.40
C TYR A 115 -9.64 25.38 -2.83
N ASN A 116 -10.92 25.11 -2.51
CA ASN A 116 -11.92 26.11 -2.08
C ASN A 116 -11.99 26.30 -0.54
N PRO A 117 -11.86 27.54 -0.02
CA PRO A 117 -11.60 27.82 1.40
C PRO A 117 -12.76 28.45 2.20
N PHE A 118 -13.93 27.82 2.32
CA PHE A 118 -14.84 28.17 3.45
C PHE A 118 -14.26 27.78 4.85
N GLY A 119 -12.93 27.58 4.97
CA GLY A 119 -12.22 27.11 6.15
C GLY A 119 -10.72 27.46 6.28
N GLY A 120 -10.15 28.38 5.48
CA GLY A 120 -8.93 29.10 5.89
C GLY A 120 -7.53 28.52 5.61
N VAL A 121 -7.31 27.64 4.63
CA VAL A 121 -5.97 27.32 4.09
C VAL A 121 -6.08 27.16 2.56
N TYR A 122 -5.12 27.71 1.81
CA TYR A 122 -5.16 27.80 0.34
C TYR A 122 -4.11 26.87 -0.31
N GLY A 123 -4.54 26.07 -1.29
CA GLY A 123 -3.69 25.26 -2.18
C GLY A 123 -3.08 23.99 -1.57
N SER A 124 -2.92 22.93 -2.37
CA SER A 124 -2.07 21.77 -2.04
C SER A 124 -1.07 21.53 -3.17
N PRO A 125 0.18 21.12 -2.88
CA PRO A 125 1.12 20.71 -3.92
C PRO A 125 0.74 19.38 -4.59
N PHE A 126 -0.30 18.69 -4.09
CA PHE A 126 -0.70 17.36 -4.58
C PHE A 126 -2.00 17.37 -5.38
N GLU A 127 -1.96 16.78 -6.57
CA GLU A 127 -3.12 16.70 -7.48
C GLU A 127 -4.31 15.94 -6.88
N ARG A 128 -4.04 14.91 -6.06
CA ARG A 128 -5.10 14.12 -5.43
C ARG A 128 -5.95 14.91 -4.43
N GLU A 129 -5.42 16.02 -3.91
CA GLU A 129 -6.10 16.94 -3.00
C GLU A 129 -6.71 18.13 -3.75
N ALA A 130 -6.47 18.22 -5.06
CA ALA A 130 -7.07 19.24 -5.91
C ALA A 130 -8.59 19.10 -5.94
N GLN A 131 -9.27 20.25 -5.94
CA GLN A 131 -10.67 20.28 -6.30
C GLN A 131 -10.86 19.80 -7.74
N ARG A 132 -11.79 18.88 -7.95
CA ARG A 132 -12.18 18.40 -9.27
C ARG A 132 -13.40 19.15 -9.80
N PHE A 133 -13.34 19.58 -11.05
CA PHE A 133 -14.40 20.35 -11.71
C PHE A 133 -15.22 19.47 -12.65
N THR A 134 -16.54 19.45 -12.48
CA THR A 134 -17.48 18.64 -13.28
C THR A 134 -18.79 19.42 -13.59
N GLY A 135 -18.72 20.52 -14.35
CA GLY A 135 -19.93 21.30 -14.67
C GLY A 135 -19.66 22.74 -15.12
N SER A 136 -20.74 23.52 -15.34
CA SER A 136 -20.66 24.89 -15.88
C SER A 136 -20.45 25.97 -14.80
N ASN A 137 -19.36 26.73 -14.96
CA ASN A 137 -18.93 27.99 -14.34
C ASN A 137 -18.78 28.00 -12.80
N ASP A 138 -17.63 27.48 -12.35
CA ASP A 138 -17.08 27.72 -11.01
C ASP A 138 -15.85 28.65 -11.12
N SER A 139 -15.69 29.57 -10.17
CA SER A 139 -14.50 30.40 -10.02
C SER A 139 -13.65 29.87 -8.88
N VAL A 140 -12.34 29.67 -9.10
CA VAL A 140 -11.42 29.20 -8.07
C VAL A 140 -10.11 29.94 -8.13
N ASP A 141 -9.80 30.64 -7.03
CA ASP A 141 -8.51 31.29 -6.88
C ASP A 141 -7.45 30.26 -6.48
N ILE A 142 -6.24 30.38 -7.05
CA ILE A 142 -5.08 29.59 -6.68
C ILE A 142 -4.12 30.51 -5.95
N GLN A 143 -3.83 30.18 -4.69
CA GLN A 143 -2.75 30.80 -3.95
C GLN A 143 -1.49 29.94 -4.09
N LEU A 144 -0.43 30.51 -4.62
CA LEU A 144 0.87 29.86 -4.72
C LEU A 144 1.62 30.12 -3.42
N ALA A 145 1.83 29.12 -2.56
CA ALA A 145 2.56 29.39 -1.33
C ALA A 145 4.04 29.67 -1.65
N ALA A 146 4.61 30.64 -0.93
CA ALA A 146 6.02 30.95 -1.04
C ALA A 146 6.88 29.79 -0.54
N ALA A 147 8.16 29.80 -0.89
CA ALA A 147 9.13 28.81 -0.47
C ALA A 147 10.14 29.37 0.54
N GLY A 148 10.37 28.62 1.61
CA GLY A 148 11.36 28.90 2.63
C GLY A 148 12.64 28.08 2.41
N THR A 149 13.75 28.59 2.92
CA THR A 149 15.00 27.82 3.01
C THR A 149 14.97 26.93 4.25
N VAL A 150 15.45 25.70 4.16
CA VAL A 150 15.64 24.82 5.33
C VAL A 150 17.11 24.47 5.48
N THR A 151 17.69 24.71 6.66
CA THR A 151 19.11 24.39 6.93
C THR A 151 19.26 23.57 8.21
N GLY A 152 20.22 22.67 8.20
CA GLY A 152 20.63 21.92 9.38
C GLY A 152 22.00 21.30 9.20
N THR A 153 22.34 20.43 10.15
CA THR A 153 23.57 19.64 10.15
C THR A 153 23.27 18.16 10.27
N VAL A 154 24.21 17.35 9.81
CA VAL A 154 24.29 15.91 10.10
C VAL A 154 25.59 15.67 10.85
N THR A 155 25.48 15.08 12.04
CA THR A 155 26.64 14.74 12.89
C THR A 155 26.57 13.28 13.29
N PRO A 156 27.00 12.35 12.42
CA PRO A 156 26.89 10.92 12.70
C PRO A 156 27.72 10.52 13.91
N ALA A 157 27.19 9.63 14.74
CA ALA A 157 27.95 9.03 15.83
C ALA A 157 29.11 8.18 15.29
N ALA A 158 30.07 7.81 16.13
CA ALA A 158 31.14 6.91 15.70
C ALA A 158 30.60 5.48 15.44
N ALA A 159 30.67 5.00 14.20
CA ALA A 159 30.33 3.62 13.82
C ALA A 159 31.59 2.80 13.43
N PRO A 160 31.66 1.50 13.75
CA PRO A 160 32.83 0.67 13.43
C PRO A 160 33.10 0.56 11.93
N GLY A 161 34.28 1.01 11.50
CA GLY A 161 34.72 0.87 10.10
C GLY A 161 34.20 1.95 9.15
N VAL A 162 33.37 2.88 9.63
CA VAL A 162 32.84 4.00 8.83
C VAL A 162 33.73 5.22 9.01
N THR A 163 34.14 5.84 7.89
CA THR A 163 34.95 7.07 7.89
C THR A 163 34.24 8.25 7.24
N THR A 164 33.33 7.97 6.32
CA THR A 164 32.42 8.91 5.67
C THR A 164 31.24 8.09 5.17
N THR A 165 30.06 8.68 5.11
CA THR A 165 28.90 8.07 4.47
C THR A 165 28.07 9.11 3.74
N ASP A 166 27.22 8.63 2.82
CA ASP A 166 26.29 9.44 2.05
C ASP A 166 24.89 9.27 2.66
N PHE A 167 24.29 10.39 3.05
CA PHE A 167 22.93 10.46 3.57
C PHE A 167 21.99 11.13 2.58
N ILE A 168 20.71 10.91 2.81
CA ILE A 168 19.61 11.60 2.15
C ILE A 168 18.78 12.26 3.23
N VAL A 169 18.65 13.59 3.17
CA VAL A 169 17.65 14.32 3.96
C VAL A 169 16.36 14.37 3.17
N GLU A 170 15.30 13.79 3.69
CA GLU A 170 13.96 13.79 3.11
C GLU A 170 13.06 14.83 3.79
N ALA A 171 12.28 15.56 3.00
CA ALA A 171 11.26 16.49 3.47
C ALA A 171 9.86 15.93 3.17
N TRP A 172 9.14 15.57 4.23
CA TRP A 172 7.81 14.97 4.19
C TRP A 172 6.74 16.00 4.53
N TYR A 173 5.97 16.44 3.54
CA TYR A 173 4.88 17.39 3.73
C TYR A 173 3.67 16.72 4.39
N SER A 174 3.11 17.36 5.42
CA SER A 174 1.85 16.96 6.04
C SER A 174 0.69 17.48 5.23
N SER A 175 -0.03 16.57 4.56
CA SER A 175 -1.23 16.92 3.81
C SER A 175 -2.38 17.35 4.70
N ASN A 176 -3.39 17.96 4.09
CA ASN A 176 -4.64 18.31 4.78
C ASN A 176 -5.43 17.08 5.28
N ALA A 177 -5.17 15.89 4.70
CA ALA A 177 -5.75 14.63 5.15
C ALA A 177 -5.01 14.03 6.37
N GLY A 178 -3.89 14.64 6.79
CA GLY A 178 -3.01 14.13 7.84
C GLY A 178 -2.00 13.09 7.33
N ASP A 179 -1.92 12.87 6.02
CA ASP A 179 -0.96 11.97 5.41
C ASP A 179 0.39 12.67 5.23
N LEU A 180 1.49 11.97 5.49
CA LEU A 180 2.82 12.45 5.15
C LEU A 180 3.18 12.03 3.72
N VAL A 181 3.75 12.97 2.96
CA VAL A 181 4.12 12.78 1.56
C VAL A 181 5.51 13.33 1.32
N LYS A 182 6.42 12.49 0.84
CA LYS A 182 7.76 12.96 0.46
C LYS A 182 7.65 13.96 -0.67
N LEU A 183 8.07 15.19 -0.40
CA LEU A 183 8.03 16.31 -1.34
C LEU A 183 9.39 16.53 -1.99
N ALA A 184 10.48 16.37 -1.22
CA ALA A 184 11.84 16.57 -1.70
C ALA A 184 12.83 15.68 -0.95
N SER A 185 14.00 15.51 -1.55
CA SER A 185 15.14 14.82 -0.95
C SER A 185 16.43 15.52 -1.36
N LEU A 186 17.38 15.64 -0.44
CA LEU A 186 18.68 16.25 -0.66
C LEU A 186 19.79 15.29 -0.24
N ALA A 187 20.70 14.97 -1.15
CA ALA A 187 21.89 14.20 -0.82
C ALA A 187 22.87 15.06 -0.01
N THR A 188 23.44 14.49 1.05
CA THR A 188 24.50 15.10 1.86
C THR A 188 25.51 14.03 2.27
N SER A 189 26.68 14.43 2.73
CA SER A 189 27.65 13.52 3.33
C SER A 189 27.68 13.72 4.84
N GLY A 190 28.09 12.68 5.57
CA GLY A 190 28.38 12.77 6.99
C GLY A 190 29.70 12.11 7.36
N THR A 191 30.52 12.83 8.11
CA THR A 191 31.77 12.33 8.69
C THR A 191 31.55 12.07 10.19
N PRO A 192 31.83 10.86 10.71
CA PRO A 192 31.57 10.54 12.10
C PRO A 192 32.24 11.54 13.07
N GLY A 193 31.44 12.15 13.94
CA GLY A 193 31.87 13.14 14.93
C GLY A 193 32.18 14.54 14.38
N ALA A 194 31.87 14.83 13.11
CA ALA A 194 31.96 16.16 12.52
C ALA A 194 30.58 16.65 12.08
N GLU A 195 30.35 17.96 12.19
CA GLU A 195 29.13 18.62 11.71
C GLU A 195 29.24 18.90 10.21
N ASP A 196 28.44 18.22 9.41
CA ASP A 196 28.29 18.46 7.98
C ASP A 196 26.98 19.22 7.70
N ARG A 197 27.05 20.36 7.01
CA ARG A 197 25.87 21.21 6.75
C ARG A 197 25.14 20.81 5.49
N TYR A 198 23.81 20.86 5.54
CA TYR A 198 22.94 20.73 4.38
C TYR A 198 21.93 21.89 4.32
N SER A 199 21.36 22.12 3.13
CA SER A 199 20.39 23.20 2.93
C SER A 199 19.48 22.97 1.72
N PHE A 200 18.17 22.96 1.93
CA PHE A 200 17.16 23.14 0.90
C PHE A 200 17.08 24.63 0.55
N SER A 201 17.80 25.04 -0.49
CA SER A 201 17.99 26.45 -0.86
C SER A 201 18.13 26.64 -2.36
N GLY A 202 18.14 27.89 -2.83
CA GLY A 202 18.12 28.16 -4.28
C GLY A 202 16.90 27.52 -4.92
N ALA A 203 17.11 26.70 -5.95
CA ALA A 203 16.05 25.96 -6.63
C ALA A 203 15.39 24.85 -5.77
N ASP A 204 16.05 24.40 -4.71
CA ASP A 204 15.59 23.30 -3.86
C ASP A 204 14.81 23.77 -2.62
N ARG A 205 14.42 25.05 -2.56
CA ARG A 205 13.60 25.58 -1.46
C ARG A 205 12.28 24.84 -1.39
N LEU A 206 11.76 24.71 -0.17
CA LEU A 206 10.54 23.99 0.08
C LEU A 206 9.37 24.97 0.24
N PRO A 207 8.18 24.67 -0.31
CA PRO A 207 7.01 25.50 -0.07
C PRO A 207 6.71 25.61 1.43
N THR A 208 6.12 26.73 1.82
CA THR A 208 5.65 26.92 3.20
C THR A 208 4.59 25.89 3.56
N GLY A 209 4.60 25.46 4.81
CA GLY A 209 3.72 24.40 5.29
C GLY A 209 4.32 23.59 6.42
N VAL A 210 3.69 22.46 6.72
CA VAL A 210 4.07 21.61 7.84
C VAL A 210 4.83 20.39 7.33
N TYR A 211 6.01 20.15 7.88
CA TYR A 211 6.93 19.11 7.45
C TYR A 211 7.34 18.18 8.58
N VAL A 212 7.69 16.95 8.20
CA VAL A 212 8.56 16.06 8.96
C VAL A 212 9.84 15.91 8.16
N PHE A 213 11.00 15.99 8.81
CA PHE A 213 12.28 15.73 8.17
C PHE A 213 12.83 14.39 8.66
N ARG A 214 13.41 13.63 7.73
CA ARG A 214 14.02 12.32 7.99
C ARG A 214 15.39 12.27 7.34
N LEU A 215 16.35 11.65 8.01
CA LEU A 215 17.65 11.30 7.48
C LEU A 215 17.70 9.79 7.22
N THR A 216 18.13 9.37 6.03
CA THR A 216 18.27 7.96 5.66
C THR A 216 19.57 7.71 4.88
N GLU A 217 19.92 6.44 4.67
CA GLU A 217 20.98 6.00 3.75
C GLU A 217 20.38 5.21 2.58
N ALA A 218 20.98 5.29 1.38
CA ALA A 218 20.39 4.72 0.16
C ALA A 218 20.57 3.18 0.02
N ASP A 219 21.45 2.58 0.83
CA ASP A 219 21.95 1.21 0.66
C ASP A 219 21.63 0.33 1.88
N VAL A 220 22.50 -0.61 2.25
CA VAL A 220 22.42 -1.25 3.57
C VAL A 220 22.92 -0.22 4.58
N PRO A 221 22.08 0.26 5.50
CA PRO A 221 22.47 1.32 6.42
C PRO A 221 23.62 0.88 7.34
N ASP A 222 24.60 1.77 7.49
CA ASP A 222 25.56 1.76 8.59
C ASP A 222 25.00 2.54 9.80
N TYR A 223 24.05 3.44 9.58
CA TYR A 223 23.35 4.26 10.56
C TYR A 223 21.83 4.06 10.53
N ASP A 224 21.19 4.12 11.69
CA ASP A 224 19.73 4.15 11.79
C ASP A 224 19.18 5.39 11.09
N ASP A 225 17.96 5.27 10.55
CA ASP A 225 17.24 6.43 10.10
C ASP A 225 16.84 7.31 11.29
N GLU A 226 16.73 8.62 11.04
CA GLU A 226 16.45 9.57 12.11
C GLU A 226 15.44 10.59 11.64
N TYR A 227 14.34 10.70 12.36
CA TYR A 227 13.38 11.78 12.21
C TYR A 227 13.77 12.96 13.10
N PHE A 228 13.42 14.18 12.68
CA PHE A 228 13.71 15.39 13.43
C PHE A 228 13.19 15.31 14.90
N GLN A 229 14.09 15.66 15.83
CA GLN A 229 14.09 15.47 17.30
C GLN A 229 14.54 14.08 17.82
N GLU A 230 15.43 13.41 17.10
CA GLU A 230 16.21 12.22 17.54
C GLU A 230 15.37 10.95 17.79
N THR A 231 14.58 10.52 16.80
CA THR A 231 13.82 9.26 16.90
C THR A 231 13.85 8.49 15.58
N ALA A 232 14.06 7.18 15.65
CA ALA A 232 13.85 6.27 14.49
C ALA A 232 12.35 6.00 14.24
N ARG A 233 11.47 6.29 15.21
CA ARG A 233 10.05 6.00 15.05
C ARG A 233 9.25 7.11 14.40
N LEU A 234 8.47 6.72 13.40
CA LEU A 234 7.45 7.55 12.78
C LEU A 234 6.42 8.08 13.80
N ASP A 235 5.96 7.30 14.78
CA ASP A 235 4.92 7.78 15.72
C ASP A 235 5.42 8.82 16.75
N LYS A 236 6.71 9.19 16.68
CA LYS A 236 7.38 10.11 17.61
C LYS A 236 8.01 11.33 16.95
N TYR A 237 7.88 11.51 15.62
CA TYR A 237 8.43 12.68 14.96
C TYR A 237 7.78 13.99 15.43
N VAL A 238 8.42 15.12 15.13
CA VAL A 238 7.87 16.45 15.40
C VAL A 238 7.66 17.24 14.12
N TYR A 239 6.41 17.63 13.90
CA TYR A 239 6.02 18.54 12.82
C TYR A 239 6.73 19.90 12.93
N GLN A 240 7.33 20.35 11.84
CA GLN A 240 7.98 21.65 11.68
C GLN A 240 7.16 22.55 10.78
N SER A 241 6.83 23.76 11.25
CA SER A 241 6.25 24.80 10.39
C SER A 241 7.37 25.50 9.64
N LEU A 242 7.35 25.39 8.31
CA LEU A 242 8.21 26.18 7.43
C LEU A 242 7.46 27.44 7.01
N GLU A 243 8.00 28.58 7.42
CA GLU A 243 7.54 29.92 7.04
C GLU A 243 8.47 30.53 5.95
N PRO A 244 8.08 31.61 5.26
CA PRO A 244 8.88 32.21 4.19
C PRO A 244 10.29 32.64 4.63
N GLU A 245 10.46 33.02 5.90
CA GLU A 245 11.75 33.39 6.49
C GLU A 245 12.74 32.22 6.57
N GLY A 246 12.24 30.99 6.41
CA GLY A 246 13.02 29.76 6.48
C GLY A 246 13.04 29.11 7.87
N LEU A 247 13.57 27.90 7.89
CA LEU A 247 13.68 27.03 9.05
C LEU A 247 15.14 26.62 9.24
N THR A 248 15.66 26.77 10.45
CA THR A 248 17.06 26.45 10.77
C THR A 248 17.15 25.51 11.97
N GLY A 249 18.21 24.73 12.06
CA GLY A 249 18.44 23.82 13.20
C GLY A 249 17.70 22.49 13.06
N ILE A 250 17.46 22.05 11.82
CA ILE A 250 16.99 20.68 11.56
C ILE A 250 18.23 19.76 11.59
N ASP A 251 18.75 19.58 12.79
CA ASP A 251 20.00 18.87 13.01
C ASP A 251 19.73 17.38 13.29
N PHE A 252 20.54 16.51 12.69
CA PHE A 252 20.49 15.06 12.86
C PHE A 252 21.79 14.55 13.48
N THR A 253 21.67 13.53 14.34
CA THR A 253 22.78 12.89 15.04
C THR A 253 22.68 11.36 14.95
N PRO A 254 22.71 10.78 13.74
CA PRO A 254 22.31 9.39 13.55
C PRO A 254 23.27 8.44 14.27
N THR A 255 22.71 7.40 14.87
CA THR A 255 23.46 6.35 15.57
C THR A 255 23.72 5.15 14.66
N ALA A 256 24.68 4.30 15.01
CA ALA A 256 24.99 3.11 14.23
C ALA A 256 23.77 2.18 14.14
N TYR A 257 23.54 1.62 12.94
CA TYR A 257 22.36 0.84 12.61
C TYR A 257 22.11 -0.32 13.59
N GLY A 258 20.88 -0.44 14.07
CA GLY A 258 20.42 -1.42 15.02
C GLY A 258 18.99 -1.87 14.76
N SER A 259 18.66 -3.09 15.16
CA SER A 259 17.27 -3.56 15.10
C SER A 259 16.76 -3.91 16.49
N ASP A 260 15.57 -3.42 16.81
CA ASP A 260 14.80 -3.76 17.99
C ASP A 260 13.95 -5.00 17.72
N VAL A 261 14.29 -6.10 18.39
CA VAL A 261 13.64 -7.39 18.15
C VAL A 261 12.65 -7.72 19.27
N GLU A 262 11.38 -7.82 18.91
CA GLU A 262 10.33 -8.35 19.78
C GLU A 262 9.98 -9.80 19.39
N ARG A 263 9.50 -10.60 20.36
CA ARG A 263 8.94 -11.92 20.07
C ARG A 263 7.51 -12.01 20.55
N VAL A 264 6.62 -12.36 19.64
CA VAL A 264 5.23 -12.70 19.94
C VAL A 264 5.07 -14.21 19.88
N ALA A 265 4.88 -14.83 21.05
CA ALA A 265 4.73 -16.27 21.19
C ALA A 265 3.85 -16.63 22.39
N GLY A 266 2.88 -17.51 22.17
CA GLY A 266 2.12 -18.18 23.22
C GLY A 266 2.69 -19.56 23.57
N SER A 267 2.03 -20.25 24.49
CA SER A 267 2.33 -21.64 24.84
C SER A 267 2.09 -22.61 23.68
N ASP A 268 1.20 -22.25 22.75
CA ASP A 268 0.92 -22.98 21.52
C ASP A 268 0.58 -22.05 20.34
N ARG A 269 0.24 -22.64 19.20
CA ARG A 269 -0.10 -21.90 17.97
C ARG A 269 -1.42 -21.12 18.06
N TYR A 270 -2.33 -21.54 18.94
CA TYR A 270 -3.64 -20.90 19.10
C TYR A 270 -3.49 -19.65 19.95
N GLU A 271 -2.75 -19.75 21.07
CA GLU A 271 -2.40 -18.59 21.88
C GLU A 271 -1.53 -17.60 21.10
N THR A 272 -0.52 -18.09 20.34
CA THR A 272 0.28 -17.22 19.47
C THR A 272 -0.60 -16.45 18.48
N ALA A 273 -1.55 -17.11 17.80
CA ALA A 273 -2.49 -16.44 16.92
C ALA A 273 -3.33 -15.35 17.62
N THR A 274 -3.77 -15.60 18.86
CA THR A 274 -4.51 -14.59 19.65
C THR A 274 -3.64 -13.39 20.03
N LEU A 275 -2.36 -13.61 20.39
CA LEU A 275 -1.42 -12.54 20.72
C LEU A 275 -1.09 -11.68 19.51
N VAL A 276 -0.85 -12.31 18.35
CA VAL A 276 -0.58 -11.62 17.09
C VAL A 276 -1.79 -10.78 16.65
N SER A 277 -3.00 -11.33 16.79
CA SER A 277 -4.23 -10.57 16.50
C SER A 277 -4.40 -9.34 17.41
N ARG A 278 -3.93 -9.39 18.66
CA ARG A 278 -3.95 -8.23 19.56
C ARG A 278 -2.89 -7.19 19.18
N ALA A 279 -1.69 -7.64 18.81
CA ALA A 279 -0.59 -6.79 18.37
C ALA A 279 -0.91 -6.02 17.07
N GLY A 280 -1.73 -6.61 16.19
CA GLY A 280 -2.19 -5.97 14.95
C GLY A 280 -3.33 -4.96 15.10
N TYR A 281 -3.66 -4.51 16.32
CA TYR A 281 -4.73 -3.52 16.61
C TYR A 281 -6.10 -3.84 15.99
N VAL A 282 -6.50 -5.12 16.00
CA VAL A 282 -7.82 -5.50 15.45
C VAL A 282 -8.93 -4.81 16.23
N SER A 283 -9.77 -4.08 15.50
CA SER A 283 -10.90 -3.34 16.05
C SER A 283 -11.98 -4.29 16.59
N GLN A 284 -12.60 -3.90 17.71
CA GLN A 284 -13.81 -4.56 18.18
C GLN A 284 -14.89 -4.52 17.11
N ASN A 285 -15.78 -5.51 17.10
CA ASN A 285 -16.90 -5.59 16.17
C ASN A 285 -16.51 -5.78 14.68
N SER A 286 -15.25 -6.12 14.38
CA SER A 286 -14.84 -6.55 13.04
C SER A 286 -15.04 -8.06 12.82
N PRO A 287 -15.18 -8.53 11.57
CA PRO A 287 -15.31 -9.96 11.30
C PRO A 287 -14.09 -10.76 11.77
N MET A 288 -14.33 -11.99 12.22
CA MET A 288 -13.29 -12.91 12.67
C MET A 288 -13.31 -14.18 11.82
N TYR A 289 -12.18 -14.54 11.25
CA TYR A 289 -11.98 -15.78 10.53
C TYR A 289 -11.33 -16.81 11.46
N ILE A 290 -11.89 -18.01 11.52
CA ILE A 290 -11.37 -19.12 12.31
C ILE A 290 -10.95 -20.24 11.37
N ALA A 291 -9.67 -20.57 11.37
CA ALA A 291 -9.11 -21.65 10.58
C ALA A 291 -8.55 -22.77 11.46
N SER A 292 -8.37 -23.94 10.88
CA SER A 292 -7.70 -25.05 11.55
C SER A 292 -6.21 -24.72 11.75
N GLY A 293 -5.73 -24.80 12.99
CA GLY A 293 -4.29 -24.74 13.25
C GLY A 293 -3.56 -26.02 12.86
N ALA A 294 -4.25 -27.10 12.49
CA ALA A 294 -3.65 -28.37 12.06
C ALA A 294 -3.62 -28.53 10.53
N ASN A 295 -4.55 -27.91 9.79
CA ASN A 295 -4.65 -27.98 8.33
C ASN A 295 -4.88 -26.60 7.72
N TRP A 296 -3.87 -26.08 7.02
CA TRP A 296 -3.75 -24.69 6.56
C TRP A 296 -4.23 -24.33 5.15
N PRO A 297 -4.31 -25.23 4.16
CA PRO A 297 -4.50 -24.80 2.76
C PRO A 297 -5.80 -24.04 2.55
N ASP A 298 -6.84 -24.41 3.27
CA ASP A 298 -8.16 -23.78 3.16
C ASP A 298 -8.17 -22.32 3.65
N ALA A 299 -7.15 -21.90 4.41
CA ALA A 299 -7.10 -20.63 5.13
C ALA A 299 -6.19 -19.57 4.50
N LEU A 300 -5.39 -19.90 3.48
CA LEU A 300 -4.48 -18.94 2.84
C LEU A 300 -5.23 -17.75 2.20
N SER A 301 -6.43 -17.99 1.68
CA SER A 301 -7.31 -16.92 1.17
C SER A 301 -8.05 -16.16 2.28
N ALA A 302 -8.06 -16.67 3.51
CA ALA A 302 -8.78 -16.06 4.63
C ALA A 302 -8.03 -14.85 5.21
N GLY A 303 -6.69 -14.84 5.15
CA GLY A 303 -5.89 -13.69 5.61
C GLY A 303 -6.26 -12.40 4.87
N PRO A 304 -6.12 -12.33 3.53
CA PRO A 304 -6.52 -11.16 2.76
C PRO A 304 -8.01 -10.82 2.88
N ALA A 305 -8.88 -11.84 3.01
CA ALA A 305 -10.31 -11.63 3.25
C ALA A 305 -10.59 -10.98 4.62
N ALA A 306 -9.84 -11.35 5.65
CA ALA A 306 -9.90 -10.72 6.97
C ALA A 306 -9.38 -9.28 6.89
N SER A 307 -8.22 -9.04 6.26
CA SER A 307 -7.65 -7.69 6.08
C SER A 307 -8.60 -6.75 5.34
N LEU A 308 -9.24 -7.21 4.25
CA LEU A 308 -10.24 -6.43 3.52
C LEU A 308 -11.37 -5.91 4.42
N GLN A 309 -11.72 -6.70 5.43
CA GLN A 309 -12.80 -6.42 6.37
C GLN A 309 -12.30 -5.83 7.70
N ARG A 310 -11.01 -5.47 7.78
CA ARG A 310 -10.32 -5.01 9.00
C ARG A 310 -10.50 -5.98 10.19
N GLY A 311 -10.59 -7.25 9.85
CA GLY A 311 -10.85 -8.37 10.76
C GLY A 311 -9.60 -9.14 11.15
N SER A 312 -9.79 -10.22 11.90
CA SER A 312 -8.71 -11.12 12.33
C SER A 312 -8.80 -12.50 11.71
N LEU A 313 -7.66 -13.19 11.66
CA LEU A 313 -7.57 -14.63 11.38
C LEU A 313 -6.97 -15.33 12.59
N LEU A 314 -7.78 -16.11 13.31
CA LEU A 314 -7.34 -16.94 14.42
C LEU A 314 -7.32 -18.41 14.03
N LEU A 315 -6.62 -19.20 14.84
CA LEU A 315 -6.50 -20.64 14.68
C LEU A 315 -7.22 -21.37 15.80
N THR A 316 -7.86 -22.49 15.47
CA THR A 316 -8.48 -23.41 16.44
C THR A 316 -7.94 -24.83 16.27
N ASP A 317 -8.00 -25.62 17.33
CA ASP A 317 -7.89 -27.07 17.19
C ASP A 317 -9.08 -27.60 16.37
N PRO A 318 -8.87 -28.63 15.51
CA PRO A 318 -9.94 -29.16 14.66
C PRO A 318 -11.16 -29.68 15.43
N LEU A 319 -10.97 -30.18 16.65
CA LEU A 319 -12.00 -30.92 17.39
C LEU A 319 -12.54 -30.13 18.60
N VAL A 320 -11.72 -29.27 19.19
CA VAL A 320 -12.08 -28.52 20.41
C VAL A 320 -11.73 -27.05 20.25
N LEU A 321 -12.58 -26.13 20.69
CA LEU A 321 -12.26 -24.71 20.70
C LEU A 321 -11.32 -24.41 21.88
N PRO A 322 -10.08 -23.93 21.66
CA PRO A 322 -9.19 -23.57 22.76
C PRO A 322 -9.77 -22.40 23.58
N GLU A 323 -9.59 -22.44 24.90
CA GLU A 323 -10.09 -21.39 25.81
C GLU A 323 -9.48 -20.01 25.50
N THR A 324 -8.25 -19.95 25.01
CA THR A 324 -7.61 -18.70 24.56
C THR A 324 -8.36 -18.07 23.38
N VAL A 325 -8.82 -18.89 22.43
CA VAL A 325 -9.60 -18.43 21.28
C VAL A 325 -11.03 -18.04 21.71
N ALA A 326 -11.65 -18.83 22.59
CA ALA A 326 -12.97 -18.51 23.14
C ALA A 326 -12.98 -17.14 23.82
N ARG A 327 -12.02 -16.88 24.71
CA ARG A 327 -11.87 -15.56 25.36
C ARG A 327 -11.64 -14.43 24.35
N GLN A 328 -10.86 -14.68 23.30
CA GLN A 328 -10.63 -13.68 22.26
C GLN A 328 -11.92 -13.32 21.50
N VAL A 329 -12.83 -14.28 21.28
CA VAL A 329 -14.15 -14.04 20.69
C VAL A 329 -14.98 -13.14 21.61
N GLU A 330 -15.02 -13.43 22.91
CA GLU A 330 -15.75 -12.63 23.90
C GLU A 330 -15.18 -11.21 24.04
N ASP A 331 -13.85 -11.07 24.01
CA ASP A 331 -13.14 -9.78 24.13
C ASP A 331 -13.38 -8.89 22.91
N LEU A 332 -13.27 -9.45 21.70
CA LEU A 332 -13.39 -8.68 20.45
C LEU A 332 -14.83 -8.46 20.01
N ARG A 333 -15.76 -9.31 20.45
CA ARG A 333 -17.19 -9.28 20.08
C ARG A 333 -17.37 -9.12 18.57
N PRO A 334 -16.88 -10.07 17.76
CA PRO A 334 -16.84 -9.91 16.31
C PRO A 334 -18.25 -9.73 15.74
N SER A 335 -18.39 -8.91 14.69
CA SER A 335 -19.69 -8.72 14.02
C SER A 335 -20.17 -9.96 13.26
N ARG A 336 -19.24 -10.88 12.96
CA ARG A 336 -19.47 -12.16 12.29
C ARG A 336 -18.28 -13.06 12.54
N ILE A 337 -18.53 -14.37 12.66
CA ILE A 337 -17.47 -15.38 12.66
C ILE A 337 -17.56 -16.20 11.38
N VAL A 338 -16.43 -16.35 10.68
CA VAL A 338 -16.30 -17.18 9.48
C VAL A 338 -15.41 -18.38 9.80
N VAL A 339 -16.02 -19.56 9.92
CA VAL A 339 -15.29 -20.82 10.09
C VAL A 339 -14.84 -21.32 8.73
N VAL A 340 -13.53 -21.39 8.52
CA VAL A 340 -12.91 -21.73 7.24
C VAL A 340 -12.63 -23.23 7.15
N GLY A 341 -13.11 -23.84 6.08
CA GLY A 341 -12.92 -25.26 5.78
C GLY A 341 -14.09 -26.14 6.24
N SER A 342 -14.04 -27.38 5.77
CA SER A 342 -15.09 -28.38 6.05
C SER A 342 -15.13 -28.80 7.53
N ALA A 343 -16.13 -29.60 7.91
CA ALA A 343 -16.21 -30.22 9.24
C ALA A 343 -15.01 -31.13 9.57
N LEU A 344 -14.22 -31.56 8.57
CA LEU A 344 -12.97 -32.31 8.78
C LEU A 344 -11.80 -31.40 9.18
N SER A 345 -11.80 -30.14 8.74
CA SER A 345 -10.79 -29.15 9.09
C SER A 345 -11.09 -28.49 10.43
N VAL A 346 -12.36 -28.13 10.65
CA VAL A 346 -12.89 -27.58 11.90
C VAL A 346 -14.25 -28.19 12.17
N SER A 347 -14.37 -29.02 13.20
CA SER A 347 -15.58 -29.80 13.49
C SER A 347 -16.82 -28.95 13.75
N ASP A 348 -18.00 -29.57 13.63
CA ASP A 348 -19.25 -28.92 14.00
C ASP A 348 -19.40 -28.74 15.52
N ALA A 349 -18.56 -29.38 16.33
CA ALA A 349 -18.48 -29.11 17.76
C ALA A 349 -17.82 -27.77 18.05
N VAL A 350 -16.72 -27.44 17.35
CA VAL A 350 -16.08 -26.13 17.42
C VAL A 350 -17.03 -25.04 16.92
N LEU A 351 -17.72 -25.27 15.80
CA LEU A 351 -18.68 -24.31 15.26
C LEU A 351 -19.82 -24.01 16.25
N ARG A 352 -20.40 -25.04 16.88
CA ARG A 352 -21.41 -24.85 17.94
C ARG A 352 -20.85 -24.12 19.15
N SER A 353 -19.62 -24.43 19.56
CA SER A 353 -18.97 -23.73 20.69
C SER A 353 -18.78 -22.24 20.38
N LEU A 354 -18.46 -21.88 19.14
CA LEU A 354 -18.39 -20.47 18.73
C LEU A 354 -19.77 -19.80 18.71
N ASP A 355 -20.79 -20.51 18.22
CA ASP A 355 -22.19 -20.03 18.18
C ASP A 355 -22.75 -19.78 19.59
N ASP A 356 -22.40 -20.63 20.55
CA ASP A 356 -22.81 -20.49 21.96
C ASP A 356 -22.14 -19.30 22.68
N LEU A 357 -21.02 -18.77 22.14
CA LEU A 357 -20.24 -17.67 22.76
C LEU A 357 -20.65 -16.26 22.29
N THR A 358 -21.43 -16.14 21.21
CA THR A 358 -21.77 -14.84 20.63
C THR A 358 -23.12 -14.84 19.93
N ASP A 359 -23.80 -13.70 19.95
CA ASP A 359 -25.01 -13.48 19.15
C ASP A 359 -24.70 -13.18 17.67
N ALA A 360 -23.42 -13.00 17.33
CA ALA A 360 -22.99 -12.73 15.97
C ALA A 360 -23.12 -13.98 15.09
N PRO A 361 -23.46 -13.84 13.79
CA PRO A 361 -23.61 -14.97 12.90
C PRO A 361 -22.30 -15.77 12.76
N VAL A 362 -22.35 -17.06 13.06
CA VAL A 362 -21.26 -18.02 12.82
C VAL A 362 -21.53 -18.79 11.53
N VAL A 363 -20.70 -18.57 10.51
CA VAL A 363 -20.90 -19.13 9.16
C VAL A 363 -19.71 -19.97 8.75
N ARG A 364 -19.97 -21.19 8.28
CA ARG A 364 -18.94 -22.02 7.66
C ARG A 364 -18.80 -21.71 6.17
N ILE A 365 -17.56 -21.50 5.72
CA ILE A 365 -17.21 -21.47 4.29
C ILE A 365 -16.29 -22.64 3.98
N ALA A 366 -16.79 -23.57 3.17
CA ALA A 366 -16.07 -24.77 2.76
C ALA A 366 -16.43 -25.16 1.33
N GLY A 367 -15.48 -25.71 0.59
CA GLY A 367 -15.66 -26.38 -0.71
C GLY A 367 -15.35 -27.87 -0.63
N ARG A 368 -15.44 -28.56 -1.78
CA ARG A 368 -15.05 -29.97 -1.91
C ARG A 368 -13.54 -30.18 -1.77
N ASP A 369 -12.77 -29.15 -2.12
CA ASP A 369 -11.33 -29.09 -2.02
C ASP A 369 -10.88 -27.68 -1.61
N ARG A 370 -9.57 -27.51 -1.37
CA ARG A 370 -8.96 -26.24 -0.98
C ARG A 370 -9.14 -25.13 -2.01
N TYR A 371 -9.24 -25.47 -3.29
CA TYR A 371 -9.40 -24.51 -4.39
C TYR A 371 -10.83 -23.98 -4.44
N GLU A 372 -11.82 -24.85 -4.23
CA GLU A 372 -13.22 -24.44 -4.07
C GLU A 372 -13.43 -23.65 -2.78
N THR A 373 -12.84 -24.06 -1.66
CA THR A 373 -12.89 -23.27 -0.42
C THR A 373 -12.32 -21.88 -0.64
N SER A 374 -11.13 -21.76 -1.24
CA SER A 374 -10.50 -20.48 -1.61
C SER A 374 -11.42 -19.61 -2.47
N ARG A 375 -11.99 -20.15 -3.56
CA ARG A 375 -12.93 -19.42 -4.43
C ARG A 375 -14.17 -18.94 -3.69
N ARG A 376 -14.66 -19.70 -2.70
CA ARG A 376 -15.84 -19.32 -1.89
C ARG A 376 -15.51 -18.25 -0.86
N ILE A 377 -14.33 -18.30 -0.23
CA ILE A 377 -13.84 -17.23 0.67
C ILE A 377 -13.72 -15.93 -0.12
N VAL A 378 -13.04 -15.99 -1.28
CA VAL A 378 -12.88 -14.83 -2.15
C VAL A 378 -14.24 -14.31 -2.62
N ALA A 379 -15.21 -15.18 -2.94
CA ALA A 379 -16.56 -14.76 -3.30
C ALA A 379 -17.33 -14.06 -2.17
N ASP A 380 -17.12 -14.49 -0.92
CA ASP A 380 -17.81 -13.90 0.22
C ASP A 380 -17.23 -12.54 0.62
N ALA A 381 -15.91 -12.41 0.61
CA ALA A 381 -15.23 -11.20 1.06
C ALA A 381 -15.07 -10.15 -0.04
N PHE A 382 -14.60 -10.55 -1.23
CA PHE A 382 -14.27 -9.66 -2.35
C PHE A 382 -15.50 -9.50 -3.27
N ARG A 383 -16.49 -8.74 -2.79
CA ARG A 383 -17.79 -8.54 -3.47
C ARG A 383 -17.77 -7.44 -4.54
N GLY A 384 -16.75 -6.57 -4.52
CA GLY A 384 -16.53 -5.56 -5.55
C GLY A 384 -16.08 -6.16 -6.89
N SER A 385 -15.95 -5.29 -7.88
CA SER A 385 -15.23 -5.52 -9.13
C SER A 385 -14.08 -4.51 -9.20
N ASP A 386 -13.13 -4.73 -10.11
CA ASP A 386 -12.09 -3.77 -10.49
C ASP A 386 -10.92 -3.72 -9.48
N TYR A 387 -10.39 -4.91 -9.20
CA TYR A 387 -9.17 -5.13 -8.43
C TYR A 387 -7.93 -4.89 -9.31
N SER A 388 -6.83 -4.34 -8.79
CA SER A 388 -5.62 -4.17 -9.61
C SER A 388 -4.90 -5.50 -9.83
N THR A 389 -4.91 -6.39 -8.84
CA THR A 389 -4.20 -7.67 -8.92
C THR A 389 -4.99 -8.81 -8.28
N VAL A 390 -5.12 -9.92 -9.00
CA VAL A 390 -5.43 -11.21 -8.37
C VAL A 390 -4.14 -12.01 -8.17
N PHE A 391 -3.85 -12.38 -6.93
CA PHE A 391 -2.71 -13.25 -6.60
C PHE A 391 -3.12 -14.71 -6.76
N LEU A 392 -2.31 -15.49 -7.47
CA LEU A 392 -2.51 -16.93 -7.65
C LEU A 392 -1.37 -17.68 -6.94
N ALA A 393 -1.74 -18.50 -5.95
CA ALA A 393 -0.81 -19.39 -5.27
C ALA A 393 -1.21 -20.85 -5.48
N THR A 394 -0.26 -21.77 -5.37
CA THR A 394 -0.60 -23.19 -5.31
C THR A 394 -1.25 -23.52 -3.98
N GLY A 395 -2.23 -24.43 -4.00
CA GLY A 395 -2.78 -24.99 -2.77
C GLY A 395 -1.91 -26.09 -2.16
N THR A 396 -0.87 -26.58 -2.83
CA THR A 396 -0.09 -27.76 -2.40
C THR A 396 1.16 -27.44 -1.61
N ASP A 397 1.68 -26.21 -1.71
CA ASP A 397 2.83 -25.70 -0.96
C ASP A 397 2.53 -24.26 -0.49
N PHE A 398 2.79 -23.97 0.78
CA PHE A 398 2.33 -22.76 1.46
C PHE A 398 3.27 -21.53 1.44
N PRO A 399 4.61 -21.66 1.39
CA PRO A 399 5.48 -20.54 1.77
C PRO A 399 5.28 -19.27 0.93
N ASP A 400 5.05 -19.46 -0.38
CA ASP A 400 4.84 -18.36 -1.32
C ASP A 400 3.52 -17.62 -1.02
N ALA A 401 2.48 -18.36 -0.65
CA ALA A 401 1.18 -17.80 -0.26
C ALA A 401 1.23 -17.08 1.10
N LEU A 402 2.01 -17.57 2.05
CA LEU A 402 2.16 -16.95 3.37
C LEU A 402 2.83 -15.58 3.28
N SER A 403 3.86 -15.46 2.45
CA SER A 403 4.56 -14.18 2.25
C SER A 403 3.69 -13.15 1.51
N ALA A 404 2.77 -13.63 0.65
CA ALA A 404 1.85 -12.76 -0.06
C ALA A 404 0.65 -12.30 0.79
N ALA A 405 0.31 -12.97 1.89
CA ALA A 405 -0.89 -12.65 2.66
C ALA A 405 -0.88 -11.22 3.23
N PRO A 406 0.20 -10.73 3.87
CA PRO A 406 0.27 -9.33 4.29
C PRO A 406 0.20 -8.36 3.11
N ILE A 407 0.91 -8.66 2.01
CA ILE A 407 0.93 -7.80 0.80
C ILE A 407 -0.48 -7.66 0.23
N ALA A 408 -1.15 -8.78 0.01
CA ALA A 408 -2.52 -8.81 -0.49
C ALA A 408 -3.49 -8.14 0.50
N GLY A 409 -3.27 -8.30 1.81
CA GLY A 409 -4.03 -7.60 2.84
C GLY A 409 -3.87 -6.08 2.80
N ARG A 410 -2.64 -5.55 2.72
CA ARG A 410 -2.35 -4.10 2.61
C ARG A 410 -2.97 -3.49 1.37
N ARG A 411 -2.94 -4.24 0.27
CA ARG A 411 -3.48 -3.81 -1.02
C ARG A 411 -4.98 -4.07 -1.17
N LEU A 412 -5.59 -4.76 -0.20
CA LEU A 412 -7.00 -5.16 -0.22
C LEU A 412 -7.34 -6.01 -1.47
N GLU A 413 -6.40 -6.89 -1.85
CA GLU A 413 -6.45 -7.70 -3.06
C GLU A 413 -6.68 -9.19 -2.78
N PRO A 414 -7.35 -9.93 -3.70
CA PRO A 414 -7.67 -11.33 -3.50
C PRO A 414 -6.47 -12.26 -3.73
N VAL A 415 -6.30 -13.25 -2.84
CA VAL A 415 -5.44 -14.42 -3.05
C VAL A 415 -6.31 -15.63 -3.39
N LEU A 416 -6.12 -16.20 -4.58
CA LEU A 416 -6.83 -17.36 -5.08
C LEU A 416 -5.90 -18.58 -5.16
N LEU A 417 -6.34 -19.71 -4.61
CA LEU A 417 -5.61 -20.96 -4.72
C LEU A 417 -5.96 -21.69 -6.01
N VAL A 418 -4.92 -22.16 -6.69
CA VAL A 418 -5.04 -22.99 -7.89
C VAL A 418 -4.35 -24.33 -7.72
N ASP A 419 -4.86 -25.33 -8.43
CA ASP A 419 -4.19 -26.61 -8.57
C ASP A 419 -3.01 -26.47 -9.52
N GLY A 420 -1.89 -26.02 -8.97
CA GLY A 420 -0.71 -25.59 -9.73
C GLY A 420 -0.09 -26.67 -10.61
N ALA A 421 -0.34 -27.95 -10.32
CA ALA A 421 0.15 -29.08 -11.11
C ALA A 421 -0.62 -29.29 -12.43
N ARG A 422 -1.81 -28.67 -12.59
CA ARG A 422 -2.60 -28.81 -13.81
C ARG A 422 -1.89 -28.15 -15.00
N SER A 423 -2.10 -28.71 -16.19
CA SER A 423 -1.63 -28.11 -17.44
C SER A 423 -2.46 -26.92 -17.92
N ASP A 424 -3.56 -26.59 -17.24
CA ASP A 424 -4.49 -25.53 -17.62
C ASP A 424 -5.35 -25.09 -16.42
N LEU A 425 -5.78 -23.83 -16.43
CA LEU A 425 -6.72 -23.27 -15.46
C LEU A 425 -8.08 -23.96 -15.55
N ASP A 426 -8.65 -24.38 -14.43
CA ASP A 426 -10.01 -24.91 -14.45
C ASP A 426 -11.05 -23.80 -14.67
N ASN A 427 -12.23 -24.16 -15.18
CA ASN A 427 -13.29 -23.20 -15.49
C ASN A 427 -13.82 -22.44 -14.26
N ALA A 428 -13.84 -23.08 -13.08
CA ALA A 428 -14.29 -22.42 -11.87
C ALA A 428 -13.30 -21.33 -11.42
N THR A 429 -12.00 -21.56 -11.57
CA THR A 429 -10.96 -20.54 -11.36
C THR A 429 -11.08 -19.40 -12.38
N ARG A 430 -11.28 -19.70 -13.67
CA ARG A 430 -11.52 -18.65 -14.68
C ARG A 430 -12.74 -17.79 -14.37
N ASN A 431 -13.82 -18.40 -13.91
CA ASN A 431 -15.02 -17.67 -13.51
C ASN A 431 -14.79 -16.80 -12.26
N ALA A 432 -14.00 -17.27 -11.30
CA ALA A 432 -13.62 -16.47 -10.14
C ALA A 432 -12.80 -15.25 -10.55
N ILE A 433 -11.78 -15.41 -11.40
CA ILE A 433 -10.97 -14.30 -11.92
C ILE A 433 -11.84 -13.32 -12.71
N ARG A 434 -12.73 -13.81 -13.59
CA ARG A 434 -13.64 -12.95 -14.37
C ARG A 434 -14.56 -12.11 -13.49
N ARG A 435 -15.01 -12.64 -12.35
CA ARG A 435 -15.86 -11.89 -11.40
C ARG A 435 -15.09 -10.76 -10.74
N LEU A 436 -13.83 -11.00 -10.41
CA LEU A 436 -12.96 -10.00 -9.80
C LEU A 436 -12.68 -8.84 -10.76
N SER A 437 -12.69 -9.09 -12.08
CA SER A 437 -12.29 -8.09 -13.09
C SER A 437 -10.93 -7.50 -12.76
N ALA A 438 -9.96 -8.36 -12.44
CA ALA A 438 -8.64 -7.90 -12.04
C ALA A 438 -7.84 -7.41 -13.26
N GLU A 439 -7.08 -6.31 -13.13
CA GLU A 439 -6.23 -5.80 -14.20
C GLU A 439 -5.07 -6.76 -14.48
N SER A 440 -4.46 -7.33 -13.44
CA SER A 440 -3.30 -8.20 -13.53
C SER A 440 -3.45 -9.52 -12.76
N GLY A 441 -2.81 -10.57 -13.27
CA GLY A 441 -2.66 -11.85 -12.57
C GLY A 441 -1.21 -12.05 -12.08
N GLN A 442 -1.01 -12.17 -10.77
CA GLN A 442 0.31 -12.38 -10.16
C GLN A 442 0.45 -13.83 -9.68
N LEU A 443 1.25 -14.63 -10.38
CA LEU A 443 1.57 -15.99 -10.00
C LEU A 443 2.68 -15.99 -8.94
N LEU A 444 2.47 -16.76 -7.88
CA LEU A 444 3.38 -16.92 -6.76
C LEU A 444 4.05 -18.29 -6.82
N GLY A 445 5.37 -18.29 -6.96
CA GLY A 445 6.20 -19.48 -7.04
C GLY A 445 6.61 -19.87 -8.46
N GLY A 446 7.61 -20.74 -8.54
CA GLY A 446 8.16 -21.23 -9.80
C GLY A 446 7.22 -22.16 -10.56
N THR A 447 7.67 -22.64 -11.73
CA THR A 447 6.92 -23.63 -12.52
C THR A 447 6.63 -24.96 -11.80
N PRO A 448 7.43 -25.42 -10.81
CA PRO A 448 7.04 -26.56 -9.99
C PRO A 448 5.82 -26.30 -9.09
N SER A 449 5.63 -25.05 -8.64
CA SER A 449 4.48 -24.66 -7.81
C SER A 449 3.25 -24.40 -8.66
N ILE A 450 3.39 -23.62 -9.73
CA ILE A 450 2.32 -23.30 -10.69
C ILE A 450 2.85 -23.50 -12.11
N SER A 451 2.30 -24.48 -12.83
CA SER A 451 2.79 -24.88 -14.15
C SER A 451 2.82 -23.73 -15.16
N SER A 452 3.67 -23.87 -16.18
CA SER A 452 3.67 -22.98 -17.34
C SER A 452 2.38 -23.05 -18.15
N GLY A 453 1.64 -24.16 -18.06
CA GLY A 453 0.34 -24.34 -18.70
C GLY A 453 -0.73 -23.42 -18.10
N ILE A 454 -0.79 -23.30 -16.77
CA ILE A 454 -1.67 -22.34 -16.08
C ILE A 454 -1.33 -20.91 -16.47
N GLU A 455 -0.04 -20.55 -16.50
CA GLU A 455 0.40 -19.21 -16.89
C GLU A 455 0.01 -18.88 -18.34
N SER A 456 0.29 -19.80 -19.27
CA SER A 456 -0.06 -19.64 -20.68
C SER A 456 -1.57 -19.51 -20.88
N ALA A 457 -2.34 -20.31 -20.14
CA ALA A 457 -3.79 -20.25 -20.15
C ALA A 457 -4.33 -18.91 -19.64
N LEU A 458 -3.73 -18.35 -18.59
CA LEU A 458 -4.14 -17.05 -18.07
C LEU A 458 -3.85 -15.94 -19.08
N ARG A 459 -2.63 -15.93 -19.66
CA ARG A 459 -2.22 -14.96 -20.71
C ARG A 459 -3.14 -15.00 -21.93
N ALA A 460 -3.60 -16.18 -22.32
CA ALA A 460 -4.48 -16.35 -23.49
C ALA A 460 -5.97 -16.05 -23.21
N SER A 461 -6.38 -15.96 -21.94
CA SER A 461 -7.80 -15.99 -21.55
C SER A 461 -8.54 -14.66 -21.60
N THR A 462 -7.85 -13.55 -21.88
CA THR A 462 -8.35 -12.16 -21.77
C THR A 462 -9.04 -11.84 -20.43
N LEU A 463 -8.73 -12.62 -19.38
CA LEU A 463 -9.33 -12.45 -18.03
C LEU A 463 -8.64 -11.36 -17.23
N VAL A 464 -7.40 -11.03 -17.59
CA VAL A 464 -6.53 -9.99 -17.03
C VAL A 464 -5.73 -9.40 -18.20
N GLU A 465 -5.25 -8.17 -18.07
CA GLU A 465 -4.45 -7.46 -19.08
C GLU A 465 -3.00 -7.93 -19.09
N SER A 466 -2.44 -8.19 -17.91
CA SER A 466 -1.06 -8.65 -17.74
C SER A 466 -0.95 -9.86 -16.81
N VAL A 467 0.09 -10.66 -17.03
CA VAL A 467 0.41 -11.82 -16.20
C VAL A 467 1.88 -11.75 -15.80
N HIS A 468 2.12 -11.77 -14.49
CA HIS A 468 3.43 -11.71 -13.87
C HIS A 468 3.66 -12.96 -13.01
N ARG A 469 4.93 -13.35 -12.84
CA ARG A 469 5.33 -14.44 -11.96
C ARG A 469 6.48 -13.96 -11.09
N VAL A 470 6.37 -14.21 -9.79
CA VAL A 470 7.48 -14.02 -8.84
C VAL A 470 7.85 -15.39 -8.30
N ALA A 471 9.12 -15.75 -8.48
CA ALA A 471 9.68 -17.03 -8.06
C ALA A 471 11.16 -16.85 -7.74
N GLY A 472 11.53 -17.11 -6.50
CA GLY A 472 12.92 -17.19 -6.07
C GLY A 472 13.49 -18.59 -6.24
N THR A 473 14.78 -18.73 -5.92
CA THR A 473 15.49 -20.03 -5.86
C THR A 473 14.94 -20.93 -4.76
N ASP A 474 14.41 -20.34 -3.69
CA ASP A 474 13.72 -21.00 -2.60
C ASP A 474 12.57 -20.13 -2.03
N ARG A 475 11.96 -20.59 -0.94
CA ARG A 475 10.85 -19.90 -0.26
C ARG A 475 11.23 -18.57 0.38
N HIS A 476 12.47 -18.46 0.87
CA HIS A 476 12.97 -17.23 1.48
C HIS A 476 13.24 -16.19 0.38
N ASP A 477 13.82 -16.64 -0.73
CA ASP A 477 14.06 -15.80 -1.90
C ASP A 477 12.74 -15.32 -2.52
N THR A 478 11.75 -16.20 -2.66
CA THR A 478 10.41 -15.80 -3.13
C THR A 478 9.76 -14.78 -2.18
N SER A 479 9.85 -14.99 -0.86
CA SER A 479 9.39 -14.04 0.16
C SER A 479 10.04 -12.65 0.00
N ARG A 480 11.37 -12.60 -0.16
CA ARG A 480 12.09 -11.34 -0.36
C ARG A 480 11.73 -10.65 -1.67
N LEU A 481 11.63 -11.40 -2.78
CA LEU A 481 11.27 -10.84 -4.08
C LEU A 481 9.85 -10.26 -4.06
N LEU A 482 8.92 -10.88 -3.33
CA LEU A 482 7.58 -10.34 -3.15
C LEU A 482 7.59 -9.06 -2.33
N ASN A 483 8.30 -9.01 -1.21
CA ASN A 483 8.44 -7.80 -0.40
C ASN A 483 9.21 -6.69 -1.13
N ALA A 484 10.09 -7.01 -2.08
CA ALA A 484 10.76 -6.02 -2.92
C ALA A 484 9.85 -5.49 -4.04
N LEU A 485 9.00 -6.36 -4.63
CA LEU A 485 8.03 -5.96 -5.66
C LEU A 485 6.87 -5.14 -5.07
N TYR A 486 6.49 -5.45 -3.84
CA TYR A 486 5.46 -4.76 -3.09
C TYR A 486 6.04 -4.30 -1.75
N PRO A 487 6.88 -3.24 -1.76
CA PRO A 487 7.45 -2.71 -0.53
C PRO A 487 6.37 -2.26 0.44
N PRO A 488 6.67 -2.23 1.75
CA PRO A 488 5.83 -1.50 2.69
C PRO A 488 5.80 0.00 2.34
N SER A 489 4.91 0.76 2.98
CA SER A 489 4.96 2.22 2.84
C SER A 489 6.31 2.74 3.34
N GLU A 490 6.84 3.81 2.75
CA GLU A 490 8.15 4.39 3.07
C GLU A 490 8.29 4.86 4.54
N LEU A 491 7.16 4.93 5.26
CA LEU A 491 7.08 5.33 6.66
C LEU A 491 6.85 4.16 7.62
N VAL A 492 6.79 2.93 7.11
CA VAL A 492 6.71 1.71 7.93
C VAL A 492 8.13 1.28 8.27
N ASP A 493 8.36 1.07 9.55
CA ASP A 493 9.65 0.72 10.16
C ASP A 493 9.56 -0.64 10.89
N GLU A 494 8.61 -1.50 10.49
CA GLU A 494 8.43 -2.80 11.10
C GLU A 494 8.49 -3.92 10.07
N ALA A 495 9.16 -5.02 10.42
CA ALA A 495 9.13 -6.29 9.70
C ALA A 495 8.63 -7.43 10.60
N PHE A 496 7.81 -8.31 10.03
CA PHE A 496 7.46 -9.58 10.66
C PHE A 496 8.38 -10.69 10.15
N VAL A 497 8.81 -11.58 11.05
CA VAL A 497 9.58 -12.78 10.67
C VAL A 497 8.88 -14.02 11.19
N ALA A 498 8.56 -14.93 10.28
CA ALA A 498 7.94 -16.21 10.60
C ALA A 498 8.79 -17.40 10.11
N SER A 499 8.47 -18.59 10.62
CA SER A 499 9.10 -19.81 10.16
C SER A 499 8.69 -20.14 8.73
N ALA A 500 9.68 -20.49 7.92
CA ALA A 500 9.44 -20.97 6.57
C ALA A 500 8.95 -22.43 6.53
N THR A 501 9.04 -23.16 7.65
CA THR A 501 8.71 -24.59 7.76
C THR A 501 7.45 -24.85 8.60
N SER A 502 7.05 -23.91 9.45
CA SER A 502 5.79 -23.92 10.21
C SER A 502 4.87 -22.79 9.75
N PHE A 503 3.68 -23.14 9.27
CA PHE A 503 2.75 -22.18 8.67
C PHE A 503 1.94 -21.35 9.67
N ALA A 504 1.70 -21.88 10.88
CA ALA A 504 0.61 -21.42 11.74
C ALA A 504 0.79 -19.95 12.15
N ASP A 505 2.00 -19.60 12.59
CA ASP A 505 2.31 -18.26 13.09
C ASP A 505 2.27 -17.22 11.96
N ALA A 506 2.81 -17.54 10.77
CA ALA A 506 2.73 -16.68 9.60
C ALA A 506 1.30 -16.49 9.09
N LEU A 507 0.50 -17.56 9.09
CA LEU A 507 -0.89 -17.51 8.63
C LEU A 507 -1.73 -16.57 9.50
N ALA A 508 -1.63 -16.69 10.82
CA ALA A 508 -2.34 -15.81 11.76
C ALA A 508 -1.82 -14.36 11.71
N ALA A 509 -0.55 -14.16 11.36
CA ALA A 509 0.05 -12.83 11.26
C ALA A 509 -0.32 -12.05 10.01
N GLY A 510 -0.82 -12.72 8.96
CA GLY A 510 -1.18 -12.07 7.69
C GLY A 510 -2.00 -10.78 7.89
N PRO A 511 -3.17 -10.83 8.57
CA PRO A 511 -3.97 -9.64 8.82
C PRO A 511 -3.30 -8.60 9.72
N ALA A 512 -2.56 -9.02 10.74
CA ALA A 512 -1.87 -8.11 11.65
C ALA A 512 -0.75 -7.33 10.94
N ALA A 513 0.08 -8.03 10.17
CA ALA A 513 1.14 -7.41 9.37
C ALA A 513 0.54 -6.49 8.29
N ALA A 514 -0.58 -6.88 7.68
CA ALA A 514 -1.29 -6.03 6.73
C ALA A 514 -1.80 -4.73 7.36
N GLU A 515 -2.44 -4.80 8.54
CA GLU A 515 -2.94 -3.61 9.23
C GLU A 515 -1.80 -2.66 9.63
N ARG A 516 -0.64 -3.21 10.02
CA ARG A 516 0.55 -2.40 10.36
C ARG A 516 1.33 -1.91 9.13
N GLY A 517 0.90 -2.25 7.92
CA GLY A 517 1.62 -1.89 6.70
C GLY A 517 2.95 -2.64 6.49
N ALA A 518 3.25 -3.62 7.35
CA ALA A 518 4.54 -4.31 7.42
C ALA A 518 4.67 -5.46 6.41
N PRO A 519 5.89 -5.77 5.94
CA PRO A 519 6.18 -7.00 5.23
C PRO A 519 6.30 -8.19 6.20
N LEU A 520 6.18 -9.40 5.65
CA LEU A 520 6.50 -10.64 6.37
C LEU A 520 7.58 -11.39 5.61
N TYR A 521 8.68 -11.67 6.31
CA TYR A 521 9.79 -12.46 5.81
C TYR A 521 9.81 -13.86 6.43
N LEU A 522 10.37 -14.81 5.67
CA LEU A 522 10.55 -16.18 6.11
C LEU A 522 11.97 -16.44 6.61
N SER A 523 12.08 -17.20 7.70
CA SER A 523 13.33 -17.58 8.34
C SER A 523 13.45 -19.10 8.49
N GLU A 524 14.70 -19.58 8.54
CA GLU A 524 14.99 -20.91 9.06
C GLU A 524 14.82 -20.94 10.58
N THR A 525 14.65 -22.14 11.15
CA THR A 525 14.50 -22.32 12.61
C THR A 525 15.74 -21.84 13.39
N ALA A 526 16.94 -22.03 12.85
CA ALA A 526 18.20 -21.78 13.56
C ALA A 526 18.87 -20.44 13.22
N CYS A 527 18.48 -19.78 12.13
CA CYS A 527 19.11 -18.57 11.62
C CYS A 527 18.20 -17.84 10.63
N LEU A 528 18.44 -16.54 10.44
CA LEU A 528 17.77 -15.73 9.42
C LEU A 528 18.64 -15.75 8.15
N PRO A 529 18.12 -16.05 6.95
CA PRO A 529 18.94 -15.97 5.74
C PRO A 529 19.60 -14.60 5.60
N GLY A 530 20.91 -14.55 5.30
CA GLY A 530 21.66 -13.29 5.25
C GLY A 530 21.03 -12.26 4.29
N ALA A 531 20.57 -12.72 3.12
CA ALA A 531 19.87 -11.86 2.16
C ALA A 531 18.52 -11.32 2.68
N THR A 532 17.85 -12.05 3.58
CA THR A 532 16.63 -11.57 4.24
C THR A 532 16.97 -10.47 5.25
N LYS A 533 18.02 -10.68 6.06
CA LYS A 533 18.52 -9.65 6.98
C LYS A 533 18.89 -8.36 6.23
N THR A 534 19.62 -8.49 5.12
CA THR A 534 19.97 -7.35 4.27
C THR A 534 18.75 -6.68 3.67
N ALA A 535 17.70 -7.43 3.29
CA ALA A 535 16.48 -6.85 2.75
C ALA A 535 15.66 -6.06 3.79
N ILE A 536 15.66 -6.51 5.04
CA ILE A 536 15.06 -5.79 6.17
C ILE A 536 15.82 -4.48 6.41
N ALA A 537 17.15 -4.54 6.52
CA ALA A 537 17.98 -3.35 6.76
C ALA A 537 17.89 -2.31 5.64
N ARG A 538 17.90 -2.72 4.37
CA ARG A 538 17.76 -1.80 3.21
C ARG A 538 16.42 -1.07 3.13
N GLN A 539 15.44 -1.50 3.90
CA GLN A 539 14.12 -0.86 3.96
C GLN A 539 13.96 -0.05 5.25
N ASP A 540 15.03 0.12 6.04
CA ASP A 540 15.02 0.76 7.36
C ASP A 540 13.87 0.20 8.21
N LEU A 541 13.84 -1.14 8.33
CA LEU A 541 12.84 -1.87 9.13
C LEU A 541 13.47 -2.36 10.42
N ASP A 542 13.54 -1.47 11.40
CA ASP A 542 14.35 -1.66 12.60
C ASP A 542 13.59 -2.42 13.67
N TYR A 543 12.26 -2.34 13.65
CA TYR A 543 11.42 -3.15 14.53
C TYR A 543 11.12 -4.50 13.91
N VAL A 544 11.76 -5.55 14.42
CA VAL A 544 11.57 -6.91 13.92
C VAL A 544 10.74 -7.73 14.88
N THR A 545 9.51 -8.04 14.51
CA THR A 545 8.61 -8.91 15.26
C THR A 545 8.78 -10.37 14.85
N ILE A 546 9.38 -11.17 15.73
CA ILE A 546 9.53 -12.62 15.57
C ILE A 546 8.27 -13.34 16.00
N LEU A 547 7.70 -14.14 15.09
CA LEU A 547 6.46 -14.88 15.30
C LEU A 547 6.74 -16.33 15.69
N GLY A 548 6.24 -16.71 16.86
CA GLY A 548 6.32 -18.08 17.38
C GLY A 548 7.42 -18.30 18.41
N GLY A 549 7.29 -19.40 19.16
CA GLY A 549 8.19 -19.76 20.25
C GLY A 549 9.59 -20.19 19.77
N THR A 550 10.50 -20.37 20.73
CA THR A 550 11.88 -20.82 20.45
C THR A 550 12.02 -22.18 19.76
N PRO A 551 11.07 -23.14 19.88
CA PRO A 551 11.10 -24.36 19.06
C PRO A 551 10.86 -24.10 17.57
N THR A 552 10.09 -23.07 17.22
CA THR A 552 9.76 -22.70 15.84
C THR A 552 10.86 -21.82 15.24
N LEU A 553 11.28 -20.80 15.99
CA LEU A 553 12.35 -19.87 15.64
C LEU A 553 13.25 -19.67 16.87
N SER A 554 14.46 -20.25 16.82
CA SER A 554 15.38 -20.29 17.96
C SER A 554 15.78 -18.90 18.48
N ALA A 555 16.43 -18.87 19.64
CA ALA A 555 16.99 -17.65 20.20
C ALA A 555 18.04 -16.98 19.28
N ALA A 556 18.64 -17.72 18.34
CA ALA A 556 19.56 -17.16 17.35
C ALA A 556 18.83 -16.27 16.33
N VAL A 557 17.63 -16.67 15.90
CA VAL A 557 16.77 -15.83 15.04
C VAL A 557 16.32 -14.58 15.80
N GLY A 558 16.02 -14.70 17.10
CA GLY A 558 15.72 -13.55 17.96
C GLY A 558 16.90 -12.58 18.19
N ARG A 559 18.09 -12.89 17.66
CA ARG A 559 19.25 -11.98 17.60
C ARG A 559 19.62 -11.62 16.16
N LEU A 560 18.73 -11.88 15.21
CA LEU A 560 18.93 -11.73 13.77
C LEU A 560 20.27 -12.33 13.31
N ARG A 561 20.63 -13.50 13.86
CA ARG A 561 21.84 -14.22 13.46
C ARG A 561 21.65 -14.72 12.03
N ALA A 562 22.51 -14.27 11.15
CA ALA A 562 22.55 -14.73 9.77
C ALA A 562 22.84 -16.24 9.69
N CYS A 563 22.19 -16.92 8.73
CA CYS A 563 22.72 -18.13 8.13
C CYS A 563 23.99 -17.75 7.34
#